data_AF-A0A7Z9UUF1-F1
#
_entry.id   AF-A0A7Z9UUF1-F1
#
_cell.length_a   1.000
_cell.length_b   1.000
_cell.length_c   1.000
_cell.angle_alpha   90.00
_cell.angle_beta   90.00
_cell.angle_gamma   90.00
#
_symmetry.space_group_name_H-M   'P 1'
#
loop_
_entity.id
_entity.type
_entity.pdbx_description
1 polymer ?
#
loop_
_entity_poly.entity_id
_entity_poly.type
_entity_poly.pdbx_seq_one_letter_code
_entity_poly.pdbx_strand_id
1 'polypeptide(L)'
;MGTNTISLTTNDIQVNFDFEANFISFDDLVYSRAYLPEVEPIPLLRLVTESGSEVPTRMNYNQTSKMLELIYQRTVVTISIQQKSTHLTFELKAIDGQEADLIMWGPFPTTIDQIIGETIGVVRNDQFAIGIQALSPQTIGGQPQEYQPSSIVGTSVWESQIRSIETAVQTDFGSVLQAYTRQQDGGILGSKIALFGCPVGQALERIGEIELAEGLPHPMLDGEWTKTSLTAKSSYLITDFGEHNIDDALNYTHQAGFKYLYHSGPFYNWGHFDLQPQNFPEGDASLKRCVDQASESGIRIGVHTLSNFITTNDPYVSPIPEERLKKLGISQILSDISVTETEIQIVDPTPFQEQQTLSTVVIEDELIQYRSISETKPWTLQGCKRGAFGTIPVNHSAGTKIGKLIDHPYKVFFPNLELQDKLAERLVELFNNTGLRQISFDGLEGCERTGHGIYAHHRFVKQCFDGWNMEVVNDASRLLHYLWHVHTRMNWGEPWGAAMREGQTEYRFKNQEYFERNLFPRMMGWFQLRLASGDLESTTLNDIEWMLSKCAGFDAGFALFS
;
A
#
# COMPACT_ATOMS: atom_id res chain seq x y z
N MET A 1 27.62 17.79 -37.81
CA MET A 1 26.62 18.28 -36.83
C MET A 1 26.61 17.25 -35.73
N GLY A 2 27.18 17.57 -34.57
CA GLY A 2 27.32 16.60 -33.48
C GLY A 2 25.93 16.19 -33.01
N THR A 3 25.65 14.90 -33.00
CA THR A 3 24.45 14.34 -32.38
C THR A 3 24.53 14.64 -30.89
N ASN A 4 23.70 15.58 -30.41
CA ASN A 4 23.60 15.93 -29.00
C ASN A 4 22.89 14.79 -28.24
N THR A 5 23.60 13.67 -28.09
CA THR A 5 23.18 12.51 -27.30
C THR A 5 23.78 12.61 -25.92
N ILE A 6 23.01 12.33 -24.88
CA ILE A 6 23.53 12.11 -23.53
C ILE A 6 23.69 10.61 -23.35
N SER A 7 24.86 10.18 -22.91
CA SER A 7 25.13 8.82 -22.44
C SER A 7 25.30 8.84 -20.93
N LEU A 8 24.50 8.06 -20.23
CA LEU A 8 24.59 7.84 -18.78
C LEU A 8 24.98 6.40 -18.52
N THR A 9 25.96 6.17 -17.65
CA THR A 9 26.51 4.84 -17.42
C THR A 9 26.51 4.46 -15.94
N THR A 10 26.32 3.16 -15.70
CA THR A 10 26.68 2.47 -14.45
C THR A 10 27.81 1.49 -14.77
N ASN A 11 28.12 0.55 -13.86
CA ASN A 11 29.04 -0.54 -14.18
C ASN A 11 28.46 -1.54 -15.20
N ASP A 12 27.14 -1.72 -15.21
CA ASP A 12 26.48 -2.80 -15.97
C ASP A 12 25.61 -2.29 -17.12
N ILE A 13 25.20 -1.01 -17.10
CA ILE A 13 24.32 -0.46 -18.12
C ILE A 13 24.83 0.87 -18.68
N GLN A 14 24.48 1.12 -19.93
CA GLN A 14 24.51 2.44 -20.54
C GLN A 14 23.13 2.78 -21.07
N VAL A 15 22.65 3.98 -20.77
CA VAL A 15 21.39 4.52 -21.26
C VAL A 15 21.67 5.78 -22.06
N ASN A 16 21.06 5.89 -23.24
CA ASN A 16 21.27 7.03 -24.14
C ASN A 16 19.97 7.79 -24.42
N PHE A 17 20.04 9.12 -24.44
CA PHE A 17 18.92 10.02 -24.74
C PHE A 17 19.25 10.98 -25.89
N ASP A 18 18.27 11.29 -26.74
CA ASP A 18 18.40 12.27 -27.82
C ASP A 18 18.16 13.70 -27.32
N PHE A 19 18.32 14.70 -28.20
CA PHE A 19 18.19 16.11 -27.84
C PHE A 19 16.77 16.52 -27.41
N GLU A 20 15.76 15.68 -27.58
CA GLU A 20 14.39 15.86 -27.09
C GLU A 20 14.14 15.04 -25.82
N ALA A 21 15.18 14.43 -25.24
CA ALA A 21 15.13 13.49 -24.12
C ALA A 21 14.35 12.20 -24.41
N ASN A 22 14.25 11.80 -25.68
CA ASN A 22 13.75 10.47 -26.02
C ASN A 22 14.83 9.42 -25.76
N PHE A 23 14.38 8.27 -25.28
CA PHE A 23 15.17 7.09 -25.01
C PHE A 23 15.66 6.46 -26.32
N ILE A 24 16.98 6.40 -26.53
CA ILE A 24 17.61 5.87 -27.76
C ILE A 24 18.18 4.46 -27.56
N SER A 25 18.67 4.13 -26.37
CA SER A 25 19.08 2.75 -26.07
C SER A 25 19.15 2.47 -24.57
N PHE A 26 18.98 1.18 -24.25
CA PHE A 26 19.32 0.57 -22.98
C PHE A 26 20.31 -0.56 -23.30
N ASP A 27 21.58 -0.34 -23.01
CA ASP A 27 22.65 -1.26 -23.35
C ASP A 27 23.16 -1.95 -22.08
N ASP A 28 23.15 -3.27 -22.09
CA ASP A 28 23.85 -4.12 -21.13
C ASP A 28 25.34 -4.18 -21.51
N LEU A 29 26.20 -3.66 -20.62
CA LEU A 29 27.64 -3.59 -20.78
C LEU A 29 28.35 -4.90 -20.41
N VAL A 30 27.68 -5.81 -19.71
CA VAL A 30 28.21 -7.12 -19.29
C VAL A 30 28.20 -8.09 -20.47
N TYR A 31 27.07 -8.20 -21.17
CA TYR A 31 26.90 -9.11 -22.31
C TYR A 31 26.85 -8.39 -23.66
N SER A 32 27.05 -7.07 -23.68
CA SER A 32 27.08 -6.25 -24.90
C SER A 32 25.80 -6.38 -25.74
N ARG A 33 24.65 -6.26 -25.09
CA ARG A 33 23.32 -6.43 -25.70
C ARG A 33 22.47 -5.17 -25.51
N ALA A 34 21.81 -4.74 -26.58
CA ALA A 34 20.80 -3.69 -26.50
C ALA A 34 19.43 -4.29 -26.17
N TYR A 35 18.69 -3.62 -25.30
CA TYR A 35 17.37 -4.04 -24.84
C TYR A 35 16.22 -3.12 -25.26
N LEU A 36 16.49 -1.98 -25.91
CA LEU A 36 15.42 -1.13 -26.44
C LEU A 36 14.78 -1.77 -27.70
N PRO A 37 13.46 -2.06 -27.70
CA PRO A 37 12.75 -2.51 -28.91
C PRO A 37 12.58 -1.39 -29.94
N GLU A 38 12.26 -1.76 -31.18
CA GLU A 38 11.88 -0.79 -32.22
C GLU A 38 10.45 -0.28 -31.95
N VAL A 39 10.35 0.89 -31.31
CA VAL A 39 9.08 1.55 -30.92
C VAL A 39 9.14 3.05 -31.25
N GLU A 40 7.99 3.72 -31.14
CA GLU A 40 7.92 5.19 -31.25
C GLU A 40 8.78 5.88 -30.17
N PRO A 41 9.21 7.14 -30.37
CA PRO A 41 10.05 7.87 -29.40
C PRO A 41 9.42 7.94 -28.01
N ILE A 42 10.21 7.61 -26.99
CA ILE A 42 9.77 7.56 -25.59
C ILE A 42 10.53 8.59 -24.76
N PRO A 43 9.88 9.64 -24.25
CA PRO A 43 10.56 10.64 -23.43
C PRO A 43 10.92 10.10 -22.03
N LEU A 44 11.99 10.63 -21.45
CA LEU A 44 12.36 10.37 -20.05
C LEU A 44 11.22 10.69 -19.08
N LEU A 45 10.54 11.82 -19.29
CA LEU A 45 9.49 12.33 -18.43
C LEU A 45 8.36 12.94 -19.28
N ARG A 46 7.13 12.49 -19.06
CA ARG A 46 5.92 13.15 -19.57
C ARG A 46 5.32 14.04 -18.50
N LEU A 47 4.83 15.19 -18.93
CA LEU A 47 4.10 16.13 -18.09
C LEU A 47 2.61 16.01 -18.42
N VAL A 48 1.75 16.13 -17.42
CA VAL A 48 0.33 16.36 -17.65
C VAL A 48 -0.07 17.65 -16.94
N THR A 49 -0.66 18.53 -17.72
CA THR A 49 -1.18 19.83 -17.30
C THR A 49 -2.68 19.88 -17.61
N GLU A 50 -3.34 20.96 -17.20
CA GLU A 50 -4.72 21.28 -17.62
C GLU A 50 -4.89 21.29 -19.16
N SER A 51 -3.81 21.49 -19.92
CA SER A 51 -3.82 21.54 -21.39
C SER A 51 -3.65 20.16 -22.04
N GLY A 52 -3.38 19.11 -21.26
CA GLY A 52 -3.19 17.74 -21.71
C GLY A 52 -1.80 17.19 -21.41
N SER A 53 -1.47 16.07 -22.04
CA SER A 53 -0.15 15.45 -21.91
C SER A 53 0.85 16.11 -22.85
N GLU A 54 2.04 16.44 -22.32
CA GLU A 54 3.13 17.07 -23.03
C GLU A 54 4.41 16.20 -22.95
N VAL A 55 5.18 16.23 -24.03
CA VAL A 55 6.52 15.63 -24.11
C VAL A 55 7.57 16.74 -24.29
N PRO A 56 8.80 16.54 -23.80
CA PRO A 56 9.88 17.49 -24.01
C PRO A 56 10.15 17.71 -25.50
N THR A 57 10.37 18.97 -25.87
CA THR A 57 10.79 19.39 -27.22
C THR A 57 12.29 19.57 -27.33
N ARG A 58 12.96 19.68 -26.18
CA ARG A 58 14.39 19.88 -26.09
C ARG A 58 14.89 19.53 -24.68
N MET A 59 16.12 19.07 -24.59
CA MET A 59 16.86 18.93 -23.35
C MET A 59 18.18 19.70 -23.34
N ASN A 60 18.59 20.18 -22.17
CA ASN A 60 19.94 20.69 -21.93
C ASN A 60 20.51 20.03 -20.67
N TYR A 61 21.62 19.29 -20.80
CA TYR A 61 22.28 18.66 -19.66
C TYR A 61 23.58 19.34 -19.32
N ASN A 62 23.69 19.80 -18.08
CA ASN A 62 24.93 20.29 -17.51
C ASN A 62 25.60 19.18 -16.72
N GLN A 63 26.64 18.58 -17.31
CA GLN A 63 27.42 17.51 -16.67
C GLN A 63 28.12 17.94 -15.37
N THR A 64 28.46 19.23 -15.22
CA THR A 64 29.17 19.73 -14.04
C THR A 64 28.23 19.83 -12.83
N SER A 65 27.04 20.41 -13.03
CA SER A 65 26.02 20.49 -11.96
C SER A 65 25.18 19.21 -11.86
N LYS A 66 25.28 18.31 -12.85
CA LYS A 66 24.46 17.10 -13.01
C LYS A 66 22.95 17.42 -13.05
N MET A 67 22.62 18.53 -13.68
CA MET A 67 21.24 19.00 -13.84
C MET A 67 20.83 18.91 -15.31
N LEU A 68 19.67 18.30 -15.55
CA LEU A 68 19.01 18.18 -16.83
C LEU A 68 17.79 19.10 -16.85
N GLU A 69 17.74 20.02 -17.80
CA GLU A 69 16.56 20.82 -18.09
C GLU A 69 15.81 20.19 -19.25
N LEU A 70 14.53 19.89 -19.05
CA LEU A 70 13.59 19.47 -20.08
C LEU A 70 12.68 20.65 -20.42
N ILE A 71 12.61 21.01 -21.70
CA ILE A 71 11.84 22.16 -22.19
C ILE A 71 10.58 21.66 -22.89
N TYR A 72 9.44 22.05 -22.35
CA TYR A 72 8.10 21.81 -22.91
C TYR A 72 7.57 23.11 -23.53
N GLN A 73 6.31 23.13 -23.96
CA GLN A 73 5.76 24.29 -24.67
C GLN A 73 5.69 25.54 -23.77
N ARG A 74 5.29 25.36 -22.51
CA ARG A 74 5.09 26.45 -21.52
C ARG A 74 5.77 26.19 -20.18
N THR A 75 6.54 25.13 -20.10
CA THR A 75 7.09 24.62 -18.84
C THR A 75 8.53 24.20 -19.04
N VAL A 76 9.37 24.47 -18.05
CA VAL A 76 10.73 23.94 -17.95
C VAL A 76 10.80 23.08 -16.70
N VAL A 77 11.23 21.83 -16.87
CA VAL A 77 11.39 20.88 -15.78
C VAL A 77 12.87 20.66 -15.52
N THR A 78 13.27 20.77 -14.25
CA THR A 78 14.65 20.58 -13.82
C THR A 78 14.79 19.25 -13.08
N ILE A 79 15.64 18.36 -13.59
CA ILE A 79 15.90 17.02 -13.07
C ILE A 79 17.36 16.93 -12.60
N SER A 80 17.59 16.43 -11.39
CA SER A 80 18.94 16.04 -10.97
C SER A 80 19.24 14.61 -11.39
N ILE A 81 20.43 14.38 -11.95
CA ILE A 81 20.89 13.06 -12.38
C ILE A 81 22.09 12.63 -11.55
N GLN A 82 22.13 11.38 -11.09
CA GLN A 82 23.35 10.78 -10.53
C GLN A 82 23.66 9.49 -11.25
N GLN A 83 24.92 9.34 -11.64
CA GLN A 83 25.49 8.10 -12.18
C GLN A 83 26.24 7.41 -11.05
N LYS A 84 25.62 6.38 -10.46
CA LYS A 84 26.25 5.53 -9.45
C LYS A 84 26.73 4.23 -10.11
N SER A 85 27.61 3.50 -9.42
CA SER A 85 28.11 2.21 -9.92
C SER A 85 26.99 1.20 -10.18
N THR A 86 25.93 1.24 -9.35
CA THR A 86 24.85 0.24 -9.38
C THR A 86 23.63 0.68 -10.18
N HIS A 87 23.35 1.99 -10.26
CA HIS A 87 22.12 2.54 -10.84
C HIS A 87 22.26 4.01 -11.25
N LEU A 88 21.31 4.48 -12.06
CA LEU A 88 21.12 5.88 -12.42
C LEU A 88 19.95 6.44 -11.61
N THR A 89 20.08 7.63 -11.00
CA THR A 89 18.96 8.31 -10.34
C THR A 89 18.46 9.48 -11.15
N PHE A 90 17.14 9.70 -11.17
CA PHE A 90 16.50 10.89 -11.72
C PHE A 90 15.56 11.47 -10.67
N GLU A 91 15.73 12.74 -10.32
CA GLU A 91 14.92 13.42 -9.30
C GLU A 91 14.35 14.72 -9.85
N LEU A 92 13.02 14.89 -9.78
CA LEU A 92 12.36 16.15 -10.10
C LEU A 92 12.67 17.19 -9.02
N LYS A 93 13.41 18.25 -9.39
CA LYS A 93 13.82 19.33 -8.48
C LYS A 93 12.98 20.58 -8.59
N ALA A 94 12.56 20.95 -9.80
CA ALA A 94 11.77 22.15 -10.03
C ALA A 94 10.92 22.03 -11.30
N ILE A 95 9.82 22.78 -11.31
CA ILE A 95 8.98 23.02 -12.49
C ILE A 95 8.73 24.53 -12.54
N ASP A 96 9.16 25.16 -13.63
CA ASP A 96 8.96 26.58 -13.89
C ASP A 96 7.98 26.75 -15.06
N GLY A 97 6.94 27.56 -14.87
CA GLY A 97 5.92 27.81 -15.90
C GLY A 97 4.53 27.34 -15.49
N GLN A 98 3.86 26.59 -16.37
CA GLN A 98 2.51 26.07 -16.10
C GLN A 98 2.55 24.99 -15.02
N GLU A 99 1.55 24.99 -14.13
CA GLU A 99 1.40 23.95 -13.11
C GLU A 99 1.13 22.59 -13.75
N ALA A 100 1.69 21.56 -13.14
CA ALA A 100 1.53 20.19 -13.57
C ALA A 100 0.71 19.41 -12.54
N ASP A 101 -0.29 18.69 -13.03
CA ASP A 101 -1.15 17.84 -12.21
C ASP A 101 -0.48 16.48 -11.93
N LEU A 102 0.38 16.05 -12.84
CA LEU A 102 0.97 14.71 -12.85
C LEU A 102 2.27 14.71 -13.67
N ILE A 103 3.22 13.89 -13.24
CA ILE A 103 4.38 13.51 -14.04
C ILE A 103 4.46 11.99 -14.19
N MET A 104 4.99 11.52 -15.32
CA MET A 104 5.17 10.10 -15.61
C MET A 104 6.61 9.84 -16.06
N TRP A 105 7.32 8.98 -15.34
CA TRP A 105 8.65 8.48 -15.69
C TRP A 105 8.50 7.31 -16.67
N GLY A 106 9.03 7.48 -17.89
CA GLY A 106 8.84 6.51 -18.96
C GLY A 106 7.43 6.58 -19.60
N PRO A 107 6.82 5.43 -19.97
CA PRO A 107 7.25 4.06 -19.71
C PRO A 107 8.55 3.69 -20.45
N PHE A 108 9.51 3.04 -19.79
CA PHE A 108 10.79 2.60 -20.37
C PHE A 108 10.65 1.19 -20.96
N PRO A 109 10.65 1.05 -22.29
CA PRO A 109 10.46 -0.24 -22.94
C PRO A 109 11.74 -1.09 -22.92
N THR A 110 11.56 -2.40 -22.83
CA THR A 110 12.62 -3.40 -22.98
C THR A 110 12.13 -4.56 -23.85
N THR A 111 13.05 -5.30 -24.45
CA THR A 111 12.77 -6.55 -25.19
C THR A 111 12.65 -7.78 -24.28
N ILE A 112 12.72 -7.61 -22.95
CA ILE A 112 12.63 -8.72 -21.99
C ILE A 112 11.15 -9.03 -21.73
N ASP A 113 10.72 -10.27 -21.99
CA ASP A 113 9.34 -10.75 -21.83
C ASP A 113 9.19 -11.98 -20.90
N GLN A 114 10.30 -12.56 -20.44
CA GLN A 114 10.29 -13.89 -19.83
C GLN A 114 9.75 -13.89 -18.39
N ILE A 115 10.31 -13.07 -17.51
CA ILE A 115 9.90 -12.96 -16.11
C ILE A 115 9.60 -11.50 -15.80
N ILE A 116 8.34 -11.19 -15.50
CA ILE A 116 7.87 -9.85 -15.18
C ILE A 116 7.57 -9.77 -13.69
N GLY A 117 8.42 -9.06 -12.95
CA GLY A 117 8.16 -8.70 -11.56
C GLY A 117 7.30 -7.45 -11.50
N GLU A 118 6.00 -7.65 -11.64
CA GLU A 118 5.01 -6.61 -11.89
C GLU A 118 4.95 -5.54 -10.78
N THR A 119 5.16 -5.92 -9.52
CA THR A 119 5.16 -5.02 -8.36
C THR A 119 6.56 -4.51 -8.02
N ILE A 120 7.60 -5.35 -8.11
CA ILE A 120 8.97 -4.92 -7.84
C ILE A 120 9.56 -4.05 -8.96
N GLY A 121 8.95 -4.02 -10.14
CA GLY A 121 9.43 -3.20 -11.26
C GLY A 121 10.73 -3.74 -11.87
N VAL A 122 10.87 -5.08 -11.94
CA VAL A 122 12.07 -5.75 -12.48
C VAL A 122 11.68 -6.80 -13.49
N VAL A 123 12.27 -6.72 -14.68
CA VAL A 123 12.08 -7.69 -15.77
C VAL A 123 13.37 -8.47 -15.97
N ARG A 124 13.25 -9.78 -16.19
CA ARG A 124 14.39 -10.70 -16.24
C ARG A 124 14.28 -11.65 -17.42
N ASN A 125 15.40 -11.88 -18.09
CA ASN A 125 15.60 -13.03 -18.95
C ASN A 125 16.63 -13.98 -18.33
N ASP A 126 17.04 -15.01 -19.06
CA ASP A 126 18.02 -16.02 -18.62
C ASP A 126 19.39 -15.46 -18.17
N GLN A 127 19.76 -14.24 -18.57
CA GLN A 127 21.09 -13.66 -18.33
C GLN A 127 21.07 -12.33 -17.60
N PHE A 128 20.08 -11.47 -17.87
CA PHE A 128 20.09 -10.07 -17.45
C PHE A 128 18.75 -9.63 -16.85
N ALA A 129 18.84 -8.73 -15.88
CA ALA A 129 17.73 -8.06 -15.23
C ALA A 129 17.79 -6.56 -15.52
N ILE A 130 16.64 -5.95 -15.77
CA ILE A 130 16.46 -4.49 -15.88
C ILE A 130 15.37 -4.09 -14.90
N GLY A 131 15.55 -2.98 -14.18
CA GLY A 131 14.56 -2.53 -13.23
C GLY A 131 14.49 -1.03 -13.01
N ILE A 132 13.35 -0.62 -12.47
CA ILE A 132 13.05 0.73 -11.97
C ILE A 132 12.69 0.62 -10.49
N GLN A 133 13.17 1.53 -9.63
CA GLN A 133 12.75 1.62 -8.24
C GLN A 133 12.27 3.04 -7.91
N ALA A 134 11.14 3.15 -7.22
CA ALA A 134 10.68 4.41 -6.62
C ALA A 134 11.58 4.77 -5.43
N LEU A 135 12.19 5.95 -5.48
CA LEU A 135 13.10 6.43 -4.42
C LEU A 135 12.42 7.42 -3.46
N SER A 136 11.10 7.59 -3.55
CA SER A 136 10.31 8.46 -2.68
C SER A 136 8.89 7.90 -2.51
N PRO A 137 8.21 8.15 -1.38
CA PRO A 137 6.84 7.67 -1.17
C PRO A 137 5.83 8.32 -2.13
N GLN A 138 6.11 9.50 -2.68
CA GLN A 138 5.26 10.14 -3.70
C GLN A 138 5.42 9.49 -5.08
N THR A 139 6.52 8.78 -5.34
CA THR A 139 6.73 8.06 -6.60
C THR A 139 5.99 6.74 -6.55
N ILE A 140 4.93 6.65 -7.34
CA ILE A 140 4.05 5.49 -7.42
C ILE A 140 4.46 4.66 -8.62
N GLY A 141 4.65 3.35 -8.42
CA GLY A 141 4.88 2.42 -9.52
C GLY A 141 3.61 2.22 -10.35
N GLY A 142 3.76 2.10 -11.67
CA GLY A 142 2.64 1.92 -12.59
C GLY A 142 2.31 3.15 -13.43
N GLN A 143 1.04 3.25 -13.82
CA GLN A 143 0.50 4.35 -14.62
C GLN A 143 -0.83 4.83 -14.02
N PRO A 144 -1.10 6.16 -13.99
CA PRO A 144 -2.37 6.71 -13.54
C PRO A 144 -3.55 6.22 -14.39
N GLN A 145 -4.59 5.74 -13.72
CA GLN A 145 -5.72 5.02 -14.32
C GLN A 145 -6.61 5.91 -15.19
N GLU A 146 -6.70 7.21 -14.86
CA GLU A 146 -7.55 8.17 -15.56
C GLU A 146 -7.01 8.60 -16.93
N TYR A 147 -5.76 8.24 -17.25
CA TYR A 147 -5.13 8.55 -18.53
C TYR A 147 -4.99 7.30 -19.39
N GLN A 148 -5.23 7.46 -20.69
CA GLN A 148 -4.99 6.38 -21.65
C GLN A 148 -3.52 5.93 -21.57
N PRO A 149 -3.27 4.61 -21.60
CA PRO A 149 -1.92 4.06 -21.77
C PRO A 149 -1.18 4.74 -22.90
N SER A 150 0.14 4.91 -22.74
CA SER A 150 0.97 5.24 -23.91
C SER A 150 0.72 4.20 -25.00
N SER A 151 0.72 4.61 -26.27
CA SER A 151 0.46 3.73 -27.41
C SER A 151 1.32 2.47 -27.38
N ILE A 152 2.55 2.56 -26.87
CA ILE A 152 3.45 1.42 -26.71
C ILE A 152 3.02 0.35 -25.70
N VAL A 153 2.17 0.64 -24.71
CA VAL A 153 1.74 -0.40 -23.76
C VAL A 153 0.54 -1.20 -24.30
N GLY A 154 -0.16 -0.66 -25.31
CA GLY A 154 -1.37 -1.26 -25.88
C GLY A 154 -2.59 -1.16 -24.94
N THR A 155 -3.80 -1.31 -25.49
CA THR A 155 -5.05 -1.22 -24.71
C THR A 155 -5.51 -2.55 -24.13
N SER A 156 -5.15 -3.68 -24.76
CA SER A 156 -5.51 -5.04 -24.32
C SER A 156 -4.89 -5.42 -22.98
N VAL A 157 -3.80 -4.75 -22.60
CA VAL A 157 -3.05 -5.04 -21.39
C VAL A 157 -3.74 -4.46 -20.15
N TRP A 158 -4.74 -3.58 -20.25
CA TRP A 158 -5.25 -2.78 -19.12
C TRP A 158 -6.72 -3.01 -18.75
N GLU A 159 -7.30 -4.16 -19.13
CA GLU A 159 -8.72 -4.46 -18.86
C GLU A 159 -9.09 -4.61 -17.36
N SER A 160 -8.14 -4.44 -16.42
CA SER A 160 -8.42 -4.50 -14.97
C SER A 160 -7.74 -3.39 -14.15
N GLN A 161 -8.44 -2.91 -13.11
CA GLN A 161 -7.91 -1.95 -12.11
C GLN A 161 -6.56 -2.37 -11.50
N ILE A 162 -6.34 -3.68 -11.37
CA ILE A 162 -5.13 -4.28 -10.78
C ILE A 162 -3.87 -3.96 -11.61
N ARG A 163 -4.01 -3.73 -12.92
CA ARG A 163 -2.84 -3.48 -13.77
C ARG A 163 -2.31 -2.07 -13.67
N SER A 164 -3.15 -1.06 -13.32
CA SER A 164 -2.77 0.37 -13.12
C SER A 164 -1.57 0.57 -12.19
N ILE A 165 -1.37 -0.36 -11.24
CA ILE A 165 -0.32 -0.32 -10.22
C ILE A 165 0.90 -1.20 -10.55
N GLU A 166 0.91 -1.85 -11.72
CA GLU A 166 2.02 -2.68 -12.18
C GLU A 166 3.16 -1.79 -12.69
N THR A 167 4.25 -1.81 -11.94
CA THR A 167 5.48 -1.08 -12.25
C THR A 167 6.20 -1.66 -13.46
N ALA A 168 6.11 -2.98 -13.63
CA ALA A 168 6.56 -3.67 -14.84
C ALA A 168 5.37 -4.34 -15.52
N VAL A 169 5.21 -4.15 -16.83
CA VAL A 169 4.08 -4.66 -17.60
C VAL A 169 4.58 -5.38 -18.84
N GLN A 170 4.03 -6.57 -19.13
CA GLN A 170 4.33 -7.31 -20.35
C GLN A 170 3.65 -6.67 -21.57
N THR A 171 4.35 -6.62 -22.69
CA THR A 171 3.85 -6.10 -23.97
C THR A 171 4.18 -7.06 -25.12
N ASP A 172 3.63 -6.82 -26.31
CA ASP A 172 3.87 -7.67 -27.49
C ASP A 172 5.34 -7.65 -27.98
N PHE A 173 6.12 -6.62 -27.61
CA PHE A 173 7.53 -6.49 -27.97
C PHE A 173 8.50 -6.85 -26.83
N GLY A 174 8.00 -7.20 -25.65
CA GLY A 174 8.82 -7.34 -24.45
C GLY A 174 8.07 -6.92 -23.19
N SER A 175 8.51 -5.81 -22.62
CA SER A 175 7.92 -5.22 -21.42
C SER A 175 8.17 -3.72 -21.33
N VAL A 176 7.51 -3.07 -20.37
CA VAL A 176 7.75 -1.67 -20.01
C VAL A 176 7.91 -1.53 -18.50
N LEU A 177 8.72 -0.54 -18.09
CA LEU A 177 8.90 -0.12 -16.70
C LEU A 177 8.40 1.31 -16.51
N GLN A 178 7.63 1.58 -15.46
CA GLN A 178 6.90 2.85 -15.36
C GLN A 178 6.63 3.27 -13.91
N ALA A 179 6.65 4.58 -13.69
CA ALA A 179 6.28 5.20 -12.44
C ALA A 179 5.71 6.59 -12.67
N TYR A 180 4.95 7.11 -11.72
CA TYR A 180 4.32 8.41 -11.81
C TYR A 180 4.18 9.09 -10.45
N THR A 181 3.87 10.39 -10.44
CA THR A 181 3.52 11.13 -9.22
C THR A 181 2.45 12.17 -9.54
N ARG A 182 1.48 12.32 -8.64
CA ARG A 182 0.36 13.26 -8.79
C ARG A 182 0.50 14.42 -7.81
N GLN A 183 0.21 15.64 -8.29
CA GLN A 183 0.31 16.85 -7.50
C GLN A 183 -0.67 16.84 -6.33
N GLN A 184 -1.89 16.34 -6.57
CA GLN A 184 -2.93 16.19 -5.55
C GLN A 184 -2.65 15.13 -4.48
N ASP A 185 -1.78 14.15 -4.76
CA ASP A 185 -1.54 13.00 -3.88
C ASP A 185 -0.28 13.21 -3.01
N GLY A 186 0.06 14.45 -2.64
CA GLY A 186 1.24 14.75 -1.81
C GLY A 186 2.36 15.52 -2.51
N GLY A 187 2.13 15.96 -3.75
CA GLY A 187 3.03 16.82 -4.51
C GLY A 187 4.00 16.06 -5.43
N ILE A 188 4.30 16.64 -6.60
CA ILE A 188 5.23 16.04 -7.58
C ILE A 188 6.70 16.35 -7.31
N LEU A 189 7.01 17.46 -6.64
CA LEU A 189 8.39 17.85 -6.35
C LEU A 189 9.05 16.81 -5.42
N GLY A 190 10.26 16.39 -5.76
CA GLY A 190 10.96 15.30 -5.07
C GLY A 190 10.62 13.91 -5.59
N SER A 191 9.73 13.77 -6.59
CA SER A 191 9.54 12.50 -7.29
C SER A 191 10.86 12.01 -7.85
N LYS A 192 11.20 10.76 -7.57
CA LYS A 192 12.53 10.22 -7.77
C LYS A 192 12.50 8.74 -8.13
N ILE A 193 13.27 8.36 -9.15
CA ILE A 193 13.43 6.97 -9.58
C ILE A 193 14.90 6.57 -9.66
N ALA A 194 15.17 5.27 -9.51
CA ALA A 194 16.40 4.61 -9.95
C ALA A 194 16.12 3.74 -11.18
N LEU A 195 16.99 3.81 -12.19
CA LEU A 195 17.05 2.82 -13.27
C LEU A 195 18.34 2.01 -13.13
N PHE A 196 18.24 0.68 -13.25
CA PHE A 196 19.38 -0.22 -13.13
C PHE A 196 19.28 -1.41 -14.08
N GLY A 197 20.41 -2.07 -14.30
CA GLY A 197 20.45 -3.42 -14.83
C GLY A 197 21.65 -4.17 -14.26
N CYS A 198 21.59 -5.49 -14.30
CA CYS A 198 22.63 -6.37 -13.74
C CYS A 198 22.45 -7.81 -14.27
N PRO A 199 23.48 -8.69 -14.11
CA PRO A 199 23.29 -10.12 -14.30
C PRO A 199 22.10 -10.64 -13.48
N VAL A 200 21.27 -11.51 -14.06
CA VAL A 200 19.97 -11.90 -13.48
C VAL A 200 20.07 -12.44 -12.04
N GLY A 201 21.13 -13.18 -11.73
CA GLY A 201 21.37 -13.73 -10.39
C GLY A 201 21.67 -12.69 -9.31
N GLN A 202 21.96 -11.44 -9.69
CA GLN A 202 22.27 -10.34 -8.78
C GLN A 202 21.08 -9.39 -8.56
N ALA A 203 19.92 -9.62 -9.20
CA ALA A 203 18.81 -8.67 -9.18
C ALA A 203 18.34 -8.29 -7.77
N LEU A 204 18.20 -9.27 -6.87
CA LEU A 204 17.78 -8.99 -5.49
C LEU A 204 18.85 -8.24 -4.70
N GLU A 205 20.12 -8.64 -4.81
CA GLU A 205 21.26 -7.97 -4.16
C GLU A 205 21.38 -6.52 -4.64
N ARG A 206 21.24 -6.29 -5.95
CA ARG A 206 21.27 -4.97 -6.57
C ARG A 206 20.20 -4.03 -6.00
N ILE A 207 19.00 -4.53 -5.73
CA ILE A 207 17.95 -3.74 -5.08
C ILE A 207 18.37 -3.36 -3.65
N GLY A 208 18.95 -4.29 -2.89
CA GLY A 208 19.50 -4.00 -1.56
C GLY A 208 20.62 -2.94 -1.58
N GLU A 209 21.49 -2.98 -2.59
CA GLU A 209 22.51 -1.93 -2.80
C GLU A 209 21.88 -0.56 -3.09
N ILE A 210 20.80 -0.52 -3.88
CA ILE A 210 20.05 0.71 -4.17
C ILE A 210 19.40 1.23 -2.89
N GLU A 211 18.77 0.36 -2.09
CA GLU A 211 18.13 0.75 -0.84
C GLU A 211 19.10 1.46 0.10
N LEU A 212 20.27 0.86 0.33
CA LEU A 212 21.33 1.43 1.16
C LEU A 212 21.90 2.73 0.58
N ALA A 213 22.10 2.80 -0.74
CA ALA A 213 22.69 3.96 -1.40
C ALA A 213 21.75 5.17 -1.47
N GLU A 214 20.43 4.94 -1.44
CA GLU A 214 19.39 5.97 -1.58
C GLU A 214 18.65 6.26 -0.28
N GLY A 215 18.92 5.51 0.79
CA GLY A 215 18.25 5.67 2.08
C GLY A 215 16.78 5.22 2.05
N LEU A 216 16.46 4.23 1.22
CA LEU A 216 15.16 3.57 1.26
C LEU A 216 15.05 2.68 2.50
N PRO A 217 13.82 2.26 2.86
CA PRO A 217 13.64 1.21 3.85
C PRO A 217 14.48 -0.03 3.52
N HIS A 218 15.28 -0.49 4.49
CA HIS A 218 16.09 -1.70 4.42
C HIS A 218 15.95 -2.47 5.73
N PRO A 219 14.75 -3.01 6.02
CA PRO A 219 14.46 -3.63 7.31
C PRO A 219 15.36 -4.86 7.53
N MET A 220 15.82 -5.01 8.77
CA MET A 220 16.63 -6.14 9.23
C MET A 220 15.82 -6.97 10.22
N LEU A 221 16.01 -8.29 10.19
CA LEU A 221 15.48 -9.23 11.18
C LEU A 221 16.63 -10.12 11.62
N ASP A 222 16.92 -10.11 12.92
CA ASP A 222 17.99 -10.92 13.51
C ASP A 222 19.37 -10.69 12.84
N GLY A 223 19.63 -9.46 12.37
CA GLY A 223 20.86 -9.07 11.68
C GLY A 223 20.93 -9.43 10.19
N GLU A 224 19.86 -9.97 9.61
CA GLU A 224 19.76 -10.26 8.17
C GLU A 224 18.71 -9.38 7.49
N TRP A 225 18.96 -8.98 6.25
CA TRP A 225 18.00 -8.21 5.46
C TRP A 225 16.73 -9.04 5.23
N THR A 226 15.55 -8.45 5.39
CA THR A 226 14.31 -9.24 5.43
C THR A 226 14.01 -9.99 4.14
N LYS A 227 14.56 -9.54 3.00
CA LYS A 227 14.34 -10.21 1.71
C LYS A 227 15.07 -11.54 1.57
N THR A 228 16.11 -11.75 2.38
CA THR A 228 16.89 -13.00 2.42
C THR A 228 16.75 -13.74 3.75
N SER A 229 16.28 -13.06 4.80
CA SER A 229 16.11 -13.61 6.13
C SER A 229 15.11 -14.77 6.18
N LEU A 230 15.49 -15.86 6.85
CA LEU A 230 14.58 -16.96 7.18
C LEU A 230 13.52 -16.54 8.21
N THR A 231 13.81 -15.53 9.05
CA THR A 231 12.85 -15.01 10.02
C THR A 231 11.63 -14.41 9.32
N ALA A 232 11.81 -13.74 8.16
CA ALA A 232 10.70 -13.21 7.38
C ALA A 232 9.71 -14.32 6.94
N LYS A 233 10.20 -15.53 6.65
CA LYS A 233 9.38 -16.68 6.23
C LYS A 233 8.97 -17.59 7.39
N SER A 234 9.16 -17.17 8.64
CA SER A 234 8.83 -18.03 9.78
C SER A 234 7.33 -18.24 9.93
N SER A 235 6.93 -19.51 10.11
CA SER A 235 5.55 -19.84 10.47
C SER A 235 5.21 -19.39 11.89
N TYR A 236 3.93 -19.14 12.15
CA TYR A 236 3.45 -18.58 13.41
C TYR A 236 2.07 -19.10 13.79
N LEU A 237 1.78 -19.08 15.10
CA LEU A 237 0.45 -19.40 15.63
C LEU A 237 -0.40 -18.14 15.68
N ILE A 238 -1.62 -18.20 15.18
CA ILE A 238 -2.68 -17.23 15.42
C ILE A 238 -3.65 -17.83 16.43
N THR A 239 -3.81 -17.19 17.57
CA THR A 239 -4.82 -17.53 18.57
C THR A 239 -5.08 -16.34 19.48
N ASP A 240 -6.28 -16.26 20.04
CA ASP A 240 -6.62 -15.18 20.97
C ASP A 240 -6.02 -15.43 22.35
N PHE A 241 -5.53 -14.35 22.97
CA PHE A 241 -4.95 -14.41 24.30
C PHE A 241 -5.19 -13.13 25.09
N GLY A 242 -5.10 -13.23 26.40
CA GLY A 242 -5.04 -12.14 27.35
C GLY A 242 -4.21 -12.56 28.55
N GLU A 243 -4.19 -11.74 29.59
CA GLU A 243 -3.39 -12.05 30.79
C GLU A 243 -3.79 -13.36 31.46
N HIS A 244 -5.03 -13.79 31.30
CA HIS A 244 -5.57 -14.96 31.98
C HIS A 244 -5.23 -16.30 31.30
N ASN A 245 -4.78 -16.28 30.03
CA ASN A 245 -4.52 -17.51 29.25
C ASN A 245 -3.25 -17.44 28.38
N ILE A 246 -2.40 -16.42 28.55
CA ILE A 246 -1.15 -16.28 27.78
C ILE A 246 -0.23 -17.49 27.95
N ASP A 247 -0.17 -18.11 29.14
CA ASP A 247 0.63 -19.32 29.39
C ASP A 247 0.27 -20.48 28.44
N ASP A 248 -1.02 -20.73 28.23
CA ASP A 248 -1.49 -21.80 27.35
C ASP A 248 -1.12 -21.49 25.88
N ALA A 249 -1.32 -20.24 25.45
CA ALA A 249 -0.96 -19.79 24.10
C ALA A 249 0.56 -19.89 23.83
N LEU A 250 1.40 -19.57 24.82
CA LEU A 250 2.85 -19.73 24.73
C LEU A 250 3.27 -21.20 24.70
N ASN A 251 2.63 -22.04 25.52
CA ASN A 251 2.88 -23.48 25.55
C ASN A 251 2.56 -24.12 24.19
N TYR A 252 1.43 -23.79 23.56
CA TYR A 252 1.09 -24.32 22.23
C TYR A 252 2.04 -23.79 21.14
N THR A 253 2.39 -22.51 21.19
CA THR A 253 3.39 -21.91 20.29
C THR A 253 4.73 -22.64 20.38
N HIS A 254 5.20 -22.93 21.60
CA HIS A 254 6.43 -23.66 21.84
C HIS A 254 6.35 -25.12 21.37
N GLN A 255 5.26 -25.83 21.66
CA GLN A 255 5.06 -27.21 21.20
C GLN A 255 5.05 -27.32 19.66
N ALA A 256 4.50 -26.32 18.98
CA ALA A 256 4.53 -26.23 17.52
C ALA A 256 5.89 -25.81 16.95
N GLY A 257 6.85 -25.41 17.80
CA GLY A 257 8.18 -24.96 17.40
C GLY A 257 8.20 -23.56 16.77
N PHE A 258 7.16 -22.75 16.97
CA PHE A 258 7.07 -21.40 16.43
C PHE A 258 7.77 -20.38 17.33
N LYS A 259 8.30 -19.31 16.72
CA LYS A 259 8.91 -18.17 17.41
C LYS A 259 7.99 -16.96 17.53
N TYR A 260 6.82 -17.02 16.89
CA TYR A 260 5.85 -15.94 16.86
C TYR A 260 4.47 -16.44 17.27
N LEU A 261 3.84 -15.70 18.17
CA LEU A 261 2.45 -15.82 18.58
C LEU A 261 1.71 -14.55 18.16
N TYR A 262 0.52 -14.68 17.58
CA TYR A 262 -0.18 -13.58 16.94
C TYR A 262 -1.65 -13.52 17.40
N HIS A 263 -2.08 -12.38 17.91
CA HIS A 263 -3.46 -12.18 18.37
C HIS A 263 -4.39 -11.86 17.19
N SER A 264 -5.52 -12.57 17.06
CA SER A 264 -6.40 -12.44 15.89
C SER A 264 -7.31 -11.21 15.91
N GLY A 265 -7.76 -10.76 17.10
CA GLY A 265 -8.50 -9.50 17.23
C GLY A 265 -8.44 -8.89 18.64
N PRO A 266 -7.33 -8.23 19.02
CA PRO A 266 -7.14 -7.75 20.39
C PRO A 266 -7.87 -6.43 20.68
N PHE A 267 -8.41 -5.77 19.66
CA PHE A 267 -8.92 -4.40 19.76
C PHE A 267 -10.43 -4.33 19.99
N TYR A 268 -10.84 -3.37 20.83
CA TYR A 268 -12.22 -2.96 21.09
C TYR A 268 -12.72 -1.91 20.08
N ASN A 269 -11.81 -1.06 19.59
CA ASN A 269 -12.04 -0.10 18.51
C ASN A 269 -10.81 -0.01 17.59
N TRP A 270 -10.96 0.56 16.39
CA TRP A 270 -9.89 0.57 15.38
C TRP A 270 -9.31 1.96 15.07
N GLY A 271 -9.88 3.04 15.62
CA GLY A 271 -9.31 4.39 15.48
C GLY A 271 -8.27 4.70 16.57
N HIS A 272 -8.60 4.42 17.82
CA HIS A 272 -7.70 4.58 18.97
C HIS A 272 -6.91 3.30 19.31
N PHE A 273 -7.28 2.17 18.70
CA PHE A 273 -6.69 0.86 18.99
C PHE A 273 -6.72 0.54 20.49
N ASP A 274 -7.84 0.84 21.15
CA ASP A 274 -8.07 0.43 22.53
C ASP A 274 -8.17 -1.09 22.58
N LEU A 275 -7.47 -1.70 23.52
CA LEU A 275 -7.47 -3.16 23.69
C LEU A 275 -8.76 -3.63 24.39
N GLN A 276 -9.21 -4.84 24.09
CA GLN A 276 -10.40 -5.42 24.71
C GLN A 276 -10.18 -5.60 26.22
N PRO A 277 -10.96 -4.93 27.09
CA PRO A 277 -10.72 -4.97 28.54
C PRO A 277 -10.84 -6.36 29.16
N GLN A 278 -11.58 -7.27 28.52
CA GLN A 278 -11.69 -8.67 28.95
C GLN A 278 -10.37 -9.46 28.83
N ASN A 279 -9.55 -9.14 27.83
CA ASN A 279 -8.24 -9.77 27.63
C ASN A 279 -7.12 -8.94 28.26
N PHE A 280 -7.28 -7.61 28.22
CA PHE A 280 -6.28 -6.61 28.60
C PHE A 280 -6.90 -5.54 29.53
N PRO A 281 -7.19 -5.87 30.81
CA PRO A 281 -7.93 -5.00 31.72
C PRO A 281 -7.25 -3.65 32.03
N GLU A 282 -5.93 -3.56 31.88
CA GLU A 282 -5.14 -2.32 32.00
C GLU A 282 -4.60 -1.84 30.65
N GLY A 283 -5.24 -2.24 29.55
CA GLY A 283 -4.88 -1.82 28.19
C GLY A 283 -3.46 -2.21 27.81
N ASP A 284 -2.69 -1.25 27.31
CA ASP A 284 -1.31 -1.45 26.83
C ASP A 284 -0.40 -2.07 27.91
N ALA A 285 -0.62 -1.77 29.20
CA ALA A 285 0.15 -2.35 30.28
C ALA A 285 -0.10 -3.86 30.43
N SER A 286 -1.34 -4.31 30.25
CA SER A 286 -1.68 -5.74 30.22
C SER A 286 -1.03 -6.44 29.02
N LEU A 287 -1.11 -5.84 27.83
CA LEU A 287 -0.48 -6.42 26.64
C LEU A 287 1.05 -6.49 26.80
N LYS A 288 1.67 -5.44 27.36
CA LYS A 288 3.10 -5.43 27.66
C LYS A 288 3.49 -6.60 28.56
N ARG A 289 2.73 -6.91 29.60
CA ARG A 289 3.03 -8.07 30.47
C ARG A 289 2.99 -9.39 29.71
N CYS A 290 2.02 -9.57 28.80
CA CYS A 290 2.00 -10.73 27.91
C CYS A 290 3.24 -10.79 27.01
N VAL A 291 3.66 -9.64 26.43
CA VAL A 291 4.87 -9.55 25.60
C VAL A 291 6.13 -9.86 26.39
N ASP A 292 6.27 -9.30 27.58
CA ASP A 292 7.41 -9.52 28.48
C ASP A 292 7.52 -11.02 28.82
N GLN A 293 6.41 -11.65 29.21
CA GLN A 293 6.35 -13.09 29.50
C GLN A 293 6.69 -13.98 28.30
N ALA A 294 6.20 -13.62 27.10
CA ALA A 294 6.57 -14.33 25.88
C ALA A 294 8.07 -14.22 25.57
N SER A 295 8.65 -13.05 25.83
CA SER A 295 10.06 -12.78 25.57
C SER A 295 11.00 -13.61 26.45
N GLU A 296 10.61 -13.94 27.69
CA GLU A 296 11.35 -14.84 28.58
C GLU A 296 11.49 -16.26 28.00
N SER A 297 10.54 -16.66 27.15
CA SER A 297 10.54 -17.94 26.42
C SER A 297 11.05 -17.83 24.98
N GLY A 298 11.59 -16.68 24.58
CA GLY A 298 12.08 -16.44 23.22
C GLY A 298 10.99 -16.35 22.15
N ILE A 299 9.73 -16.15 22.55
CA ILE A 299 8.58 -15.97 21.65
C ILE A 299 8.30 -14.48 21.46
N ARG A 300 8.06 -14.07 20.22
CA ARG A 300 7.70 -12.71 19.81
C ARG A 300 6.20 -12.61 19.61
N ILE A 301 5.58 -11.53 20.07
CA ILE A 301 4.14 -11.32 19.93
C ILE A 301 3.83 -10.37 18.77
N GLY A 302 2.77 -10.69 18.01
CA GLY A 302 2.13 -9.76 17.10
C GLY A 302 0.63 -9.64 17.29
N VAL A 303 0.04 -8.70 16.56
CA VAL A 303 -1.40 -8.38 16.62
C VAL A 303 -1.96 -8.09 15.23
N HIS A 304 -3.22 -8.46 15.03
CA HIS A 304 -3.98 -8.13 13.83
C HIS A 304 -4.69 -6.78 13.95
N THR A 305 -4.59 -5.96 12.92
CA THR A 305 -5.17 -4.61 12.85
C THR A 305 -6.00 -4.45 11.59
N LEU A 306 -7.20 -3.87 11.71
CA LEU A 306 -7.84 -3.15 10.61
C LEU A 306 -7.38 -1.70 10.66
N SER A 307 -6.26 -1.47 9.98
CA SER A 307 -5.24 -0.48 10.31
C SER A 307 -5.67 0.97 10.03
N ASN A 308 -6.65 1.17 9.15
CA ASN A 308 -7.11 2.50 8.77
C ASN A 308 -8.64 2.63 8.82
N PHE A 309 -9.29 1.79 9.64
CA PHE A 309 -10.73 1.82 9.85
C PHE A 309 -11.04 2.44 11.22
N ILE A 310 -12.12 3.20 11.32
CA ILE A 310 -12.59 3.78 12.60
C ILE A 310 -13.97 3.19 12.92
N THR A 311 -14.06 2.37 13.97
CA THR A 311 -15.32 1.74 14.37
C THR A 311 -16.31 2.76 14.93
N THR A 312 -17.60 2.46 14.85
CA THR A 312 -18.65 3.40 15.27
C THR A 312 -18.71 3.64 16.79
N ASN A 313 -18.06 2.80 17.59
CA ASN A 313 -17.87 2.97 19.04
C ASN A 313 -16.56 3.69 19.41
N ASP A 314 -15.78 4.14 18.43
CA ASP A 314 -14.50 4.79 18.66
C ASP A 314 -14.67 6.23 19.17
N PRO A 315 -13.79 6.73 20.06
CA PRO A 315 -13.84 8.12 20.53
C PRO A 315 -13.73 9.18 19.42
N TYR A 316 -13.20 8.86 18.23
CA TYR A 316 -13.26 9.76 17.07
C TYR A 316 -14.68 9.92 16.50
N VAL A 317 -15.63 9.07 16.87
CA VAL A 317 -17.00 9.06 16.33
C VAL A 317 -18.02 9.59 17.34
N SER A 318 -17.83 9.27 18.62
CA SER A 318 -18.84 9.47 19.66
C SER A 318 -18.21 9.79 21.02
N PRO A 319 -18.81 10.67 21.85
CA PRO A 319 -20.08 11.37 21.62
C PRO A 319 -19.97 12.62 20.73
N ILE A 320 -18.75 13.07 20.42
CA ILE A 320 -18.49 14.22 19.54
C ILE A 320 -17.66 13.68 18.36
N PRO A 321 -18.19 13.72 17.12
CA PRO A 321 -17.46 13.24 15.96
C PRO A 321 -16.29 14.17 15.62
N GLU A 322 -15.12 13.59 15.39
CA GLU A 322 -13.93 14.32 14.99
C GLU A 322 -14.11 14.98 13.61
N GLU A 323 -13.75 16.26 13.50
CA GLU A 323 -13.94 17.05 12.28
C GLU A 323 -13.20 16.42 11.08
N ARG A 324 -12.05 15.81 11.36
CA ARG A 324 -11.17 15.17 10.37
C ARG A 324 -11.65 13.80 9.88
N LEU A 325 -12.81 13.32 10.31
CA LEU A 325 -13.48 12.20 9.63
C LEU A 325 -13.77 12.57 8.17
N LYS A 326 -13.44 11.65 7.27
CA LYS A 326 -13.53 11.88 5.83
C LYS A 326 -14.98 12.02 5.40
N LYS A 327 -15.24 13.09 4.67
CA LYS A 327 -16.52 13.39 4.04
C LYS A 327 -16.44 13.09 2.55
N LEU A 328 -17.49 12.50 1.99
CA LEU A 328 -17.69 12.34 0.55
C LEU A 328 -18.01 13.70 -0.10
N GLY A 329 -18.78 14.54 0.60
CA GLY A 329 -19.12 15.89 0.17
C GLY A 329 -19.93 16.63 1.24
N ILE A 330 -20.20 17.90 0.97
CA ILE A 330 -20.88 18.82 1.90
C ILE A 330 -22.04 19.50 1.17
N SER A 331 -23.14 19.70 1.89
CA SER A 331 -24.30 20.49 1.49
C SER A 331 -24.74 21.38 2.66
N GLN A 332 -25.95 21.92 2.61
CA GLN A 332 -26.55 22.71 3.69
C GLN A 332 -27.99 22.28 3.94
N ILE A 333 -28.45 22.37 5.19
CA ILE A 333 -29.85 22.16 5.54
C ILE A 333 -30.71 23.38 5.15
N LEU A 334 -31.89 23.15 4.59
CA LEU A 334 -32.75 24.22 4.05
C LEU A 334 -33.64 24.90 5.11
N SER A 335 -33.93 24.20 6.20
CA SER A 335 -34.78 24.66 7.29
C SER A 335 -34.18 24.30 8.63
N ASP A 336 -34.62 24.97 9.68
CA ASP A 336 -34.33 24.55 11.05
C ASP A 336 -34.81 23.10 11.25
N ILE A 337 -34.00 22.29 11.94
CA ILE A 337 -34.35 20.91 12.27
C ILE A 337 -34.40 20.74 13.79
N SER A 338 -35.50 20.14 14.27
CA SER A 338 -35.71 19.85 15.69
C SER A 338 -34.96 18.59 16.13
N VAL A 339 -34.70 18.37 17.41
CA VAL A 339 -34.05 17.13 17.91
C VAL A 339 -34.77 15.81 17.55
N THR A 340 -36.05 15.86 17.15
CA THR A 340 -36.85 14.71 16.74
C THR A 340 -37.09 14.63 15.23
N GLU A 341 -36.48 15.52 14.45
CA GLU A 341 -36.72 15.61 13.01
C GLU A 341 -36.33 14.31 12.30
N THR A 342 -37.24 13.77 11.50
CA THR A 342 -37.05 12.52 10.74
C THR A 342 -36.84 12.76 9.25
N GLU A 343 -37.03 13.98 8.78
CA GLU A 343 -36.84 14.38 7.39
C GLU A 343 -36.03 15.68 7.32
N ILE A 344 -34.89 15.66 6.64
CA ILE A 344 -33.97 16.81 6.58
C ILE A 344 -33.87 17.28 5.13
N GLN A 345 -34.39 18.48 4.86
CA GLN A 345 -34.28 19.10 3.54
C GLN A 345 -32.89 19.68 3.32
N ILE A 346 -32.31 19.44 2.14
CA ILE A 346 -30.94 19.83 1.79
C ILE A 346 -30.90 20.59 0.46
N VAL A 347 -29.87 21.43 0.31
CA VAL A 347 -29.67 22.27 -0.88
C VAL A 347 -29.23 21.43 -2.09
N ASP A 348 -28.13 20.72 -1.95
CA ASP A 348 -27.52 19.87 -2.98
C ASP A 348 -27.58 18.38 -2.58
N PRO A 349 -28.21 17.50 -3.38
CA PRO A 349 -28.31 16.07 -3.09
C PRO A 349 -27.05 15.29 -3.47
N THR A 350 -26.12 15.89 -4.23
CA THR A 350 -25.03 15.19 -4.93
C THR A 350 -24.20 14.29 -4.00
N PRO A 351 -23.77 14.72 -2.79
CA PRO A 351 -23.01 13.86 -1.88
C PRO A 351 -23.79 12.66 -1.31
N PHE A 352 -25.13 12.67 -1.40
CA PHE A 352 -26.00 11.73 -0.70
C PHE A 352 -26.68 10.72 -1.63
N GLN A 353 -26.44 10.83 -2.95
CA GLN A 353 -26.98 9.92 -3.96
C GLN A 353 -26.42 8.50 -3.83
N GLU A 354 -25.17 8.37 -3.40
CA GLU A 354 -24.58 7.07 -3.09
C GLU A 354 -25.11 6.56 -1.74
N GLN A 355 -25.93 5.52 -1.79
CA GLN A 355 -26.35 4.80 -0.60
C GLN A 355 -25.18 3.95 -0.08
N GLN A 356 -24.85 4.14 1.19
CA GLN A 356 -23.76 3.42 1.86
C GLN A 356 -24.30 2.54 2.99
N THR A 357 -23.44 1.76 3.65
CA THR A 357 -23.85 0.75 4.63
C THR A 357 -24.44 1.39 5.89
N LEU A 358 -23.80 2.45 6.37
CA LEU A 358 -24.25 3.21 7.53
C LEU A 358 -25.10 4.40 7.11
N SER A 359 -24.83 4.99 5.94
CA SER A 359 -25.47 6.18 5.40
C SER A 359 -25.63 7.28 6.46
N THR A 360 -24.48 7.81 6.90
CA THR A 360 -24.39 8.77 8.00
C THR A 360 -23.98 10.15 7.51
N VAL A 361 -24.63 11.18 8.04
CA VAL A 361 -24.25 12.57 7.86
C VAL A 361 -23.82 13.18 9.19
N VAL A 362 -22.98 14.20 9.14
CA VAL A 362 -22.56 15.01 10.28
C VAL A 362 -23.08 16.43 10.13
N ILE A 363 -23.68 16.96 11.19
CA ILE A 363 -24.05 18.37 11.34
C ILE A 363 -23.50 18.81 12.70
N GLU A 364 -22.52 19.71 12.70
CA GLU A 364 -21.80 20.11 13.93
C GLU A 364 -21.32 18.86 14.69
N ASP A 365 -21.69 18.71 15.96
CA ASP A 365 -21.29 17.60 16.83
C ASP A 365 -22.26 16.39 16.78
N GLU A 366 -23.18 16.35 15.82
CA GLU A 366 -24.19 15.30 15.72
C GLU A 366 -24.01 14.44 14.47
N LEU A 367 -24.07 13.11 14.66
CA LEU A 367 -24.21 12.15 13.59
C LEU A 367 -25.68 11.74 13.40
N ILE A 368 -26.12 11.67 12.15
CA ILE A 368 -27.49 11.32 11.78
C ILE A 368 -27.43 10.23 10.71
N GLN A 369 -28.08 9.09 10.95
CA GLN A 369 -28.27 8.08 9.91
C GLN A 369 -29.53 8.37 9.12
N TYR A 370 -29.53 8.11 7.82
CA TYR A 370 -30.72 8.25 6.97
C TYR A 370 -30.93 7.01 6.10
N ARG A 371 -32.19 6.75 5.74
CA ARG A 371 -32.56 5.57 4.95
C ARG A 371 -32.43 5.82 3.44
N SER A 372 -32.89 6.97 2.97
CA SER A 372 -32.98 7.29 1.55
C SER A 372 -32.99 8.81 1.32
N ILE A 373 -32.81 9.22 0.07
CA ILE A 373 -33.00 10.60 -0.38
C ILE A 373 -34.20 10.67 -1.35
N SER A 374 -34.95 11.77 -1.34
CA SER A 374 -36.05 11.98 -2.28
C SER A 374 -35.58 12.06 -3.74
N GLU A 375 -36.41 11.59 -4.67
CA GLU A 375 -36.12 11.62 -6.12
C GLU A 375 -36.32 13.00 -6.77
N THR A 376 -37.06 13.89 -6.10
CA THR A 376 -37.38 15.22 -6.60
C THR A 376 -37.22 16.28 -5.52
N LYS A 377 -37.16 17.55 -5.96
CA LYS A 377 -37.08 18.72 -5.07
C LYS A 377 -38.39 18.90 -4.26
N PRO A 378 -38.31 19.40 -3.01
CA PRO A 378 -37.08 19.68 -2.26
C PRO A 378 -36.35 18.38 -1.89
N TRP A 379 -35.03 18.37 -2.09
CA TRP A 379 -34.20 17.20 -1.80
C TRP A 379 -34.22 16.92 -0.30
N THR A 380 -34.62 15.72 0.09
CA THR A 380 -34.91 15.41 1.49
C THR A 380 -34.27 14.09 1.88
N LEU A 381 -33.45 14.10 2.93
CA LEU A 381 -33.00 12.87 3.60
C LEU A 381 -34.14 12.33 4.45
N GLN A 382 -34.54 11.08 4.19
CA GLN A 382 -35.73 10.46 4.76
C GLN A 382 -35.37 9.37 5.75
N GLY A 383 -36.21 9.20 6.78
CA GLY A 383 -35.99 8.20 7.83
C GLY A 383 -34.74 8.51 8.66
N CYS A 384 -34.53 9.80 8.95
CA CYS A 384 -33.41 10.26 9.74
C CYS A 384 -33.51 9.74 11.18
N LYS A 385 -32.43 9.13 11.66
CA LYS A 385 -32.22 8.73 13.06
C LYS A 385 -31.17 9.65 13.66
N ARG A 386 -31.64 10.54 14.53
CA ARG A 386 -30.85 11.53 15.27
C ARG A 386 -29.97 10.87 16.32
N GLY A 387 -28.85 11.51 16.67
CA GLY A 387 -27.94 11.02 17.71
C GLY A 387 -27.34 9.64 17.42
N ALA A 388 -27.03 9.38 16.15
CA ALA A 388 -26.45 8.11 15.74
C ALA A 388 -25.15 7.83 16.50
N PHE A 389 -24.94 6.55 16.81
CA PHE A 389 -23.74 6.04 17.51
C PHE A 389 -23.47 6.65 18.89
N GLY A 390 -24.45 7.32 19.50
CA GLY A 390 -24.31 7.93 20.83
C GLY A 390 -23.96 9.42 20.82
N THR A 391 -23.96 10.07 19.64
CA THR A 391 -23.93 11.53 19.57
C THR A 391 -25.23 12.16 20.11
N ILE A 392 -25.19 13.43 20.49
CA ILE A 392 -26.30 14.09 21.18
C ILE A 392 -27.15 14.90 20.18
N PRO A 393 -28.45 14.58 20.01
CA PRO A 393 -29.33 15.39 19.18
C PRO A 393 -29.48 16.82 19.67
N VAL A 394 -29.27 17.79 18.79
CA VAL A 394 -29.52 19.21 19.05
C VAL A 394 -30.39 19.84 17.95
N ASN A 395 -30.91 21.04 18.19
CA ASN A 395 -31.57 21.79 17.13
C ASN A 395 -30.49 22.41 16.22
N HIS A 396 -30.65 22.31 14.91
CA HIS A 396 -29.74 22.96 13.96
C HIS A 396 -30.48 24.00 13.14
N SER A 397 -29.84 25.13 12.86
CA SER A 397 -30.44 26.23 12.11
C SER A 397 -30.32 26.05 10.59
N ALA A 398 -31.28 26.57 9.84
CA ALA A 398 -31.22 26.64 8.39
C ALA A 398 -29.88 27.24 7.90
N GLY A 399 -29.31 26.64 6.86
CA GLY A 399 -28.01 27.03 6.30
C GLY A 399 -26.80 26.32 6.94
N THR A 400 -26.98 25.58 8.03
CA THR A 400 -25.90 24.80 8.66
C THR A 400 -25.37 23.73 7.69
N LYS A 401 -24.05 23.54 7.69
CA LYS A 401 -23.39 22.56 6.82
C LYS A 401 -23.76 21.14 7.26
N ILE A 402 -24.06 20.30 6.28
CA ILE A 402 -24.29 18.86 6.46
C ILE A 402 -23.30 18.10 5.57
N GLY A 403 -22.46 17.28 6.19
CA GLY A 403 -21.45 16.48 5.48
C GLY A 403 -21.82 15.01 5.41
N LYS A 404 -21.76 14.39 4.23
CA LYS A 404 -21.87 12.92 4.11
C LYS A 404 -20.55 12.28 4.54
N LEU A 405 -20.54 11.41 5.54
CA LEU A 405 -19.36 10.61 5.88
C LEU A 405 -19.24 9.43 4.92
N ILE A 406 -18.00 9.06 4.59
CA ILE A 406 -17.70 7.85 3.83
C ILE A 406 -17.65 6.64 4.77
N ASP A 407 -18.33 5.55 4.43
CA ASP A 407 -18.38 4.32 5.21
C ASP A 407 -17.99 3.05 4.41
N HIS A 408 -18.01 1.90 5.08
CA HIS A 408 -17.66 0.59 4.53
C HIS A 408 -18.63 -0.50 5.01
N PRO A 409 -18.77 -1.65 4.32
CA PRO A 409 -19.54 -2.80 4.80
C PRO A 409 -19.13 -3.34 6.17
N TYR A 410 -17.90 -3.05 6.62
CA TYR A 410 -17.43 -3.30 7.98
C TYR A 410 -18.06 -2.39 9.05
N LYS A 411 -18.94 -1.46 8.65
CA LYS A 411 -19.62 -0.49 9.55
C LYS A 411 -18.62 0.42 10.28
N VAL A 412 -17.70 0.99 9.50
CA VAL A 412 -16.62 1.88 9.95
C VAL A 412 -16.66 3.20 9.18
N PHE A 413 -16.00 4.22 9.72
CA PHE A 413 -15.66 5.47 9.04
C PHE A 413 -14.16 5.53 8.72
N PHE A 414 -13.76 6.55 7.98
CA PHE A 414 -12.37 6.73 7.55
C PHE A 414 -11.81 8.09 7.95
N PRO A 415 -10.50 8.16 8.25
CA PRO A 415 -9.82 9.42 8.50
C PRO A 415 -9.53 10.21 7.20
N ASN A 416 -9.38 11.53 7.30
CA ASN A 416 -8.61 12.29 6.32
C ASN A 416 -7.09 12.00 6.49
N LEU A 417 -6.23 12.62 5.68
CA LEU A 417 -4.80 12.35 5.73
C LEU A 417 -4.16 12.70 7.10
N GLU A 418 -4.58 13.80 7.73
CA GLU A 418 -4.04 14.22 9.03
C GLU A 418 -4.48 13.32 10.19
N LEU A 419 -5.71 12.83 10.17
CA LEU A 419 -6.19 11.87 11.18
C LEU A 419 -5.57 10.50 10.95
N GLN A 420 -5.25 10.13 9.71
CA GLN A 420 -4.49 8.92 9.40
C GLN A 420 -3.10 8.95 10.04
N ASP A 421 -2.42 10.09 10.03
CA ASP A 421 -1.14 10.25 10.73
C ASP A 421 -1.30 9.97 12.25
N LYS A 422 -2.45 10.29 12.86
CA LYS A 422 -2.74 9.98 14.27
C LYS A 422 -2.98 8.50 14.54
N LEU A 423 -3.61 7.79 13.61
CA LEU A 423 -3.72 6.33 13.70
C LEU A 423 -2.33 5.68 13.64
N ALA A 424 -1.45 6.15 12.73
CA ALA A 424 -0.08 5.68 12.64
C ALA A 424 0.73 5.98 13.92
N GLU A 425 0.64 7.21 14.46
CA GLU A 425 1.26 7.58 15.74
C GLU A 425 0.84 6.65 16.87
N ARG A 426 -0.45 6.32 16.97
CA ARG A 426 -0.97 5.41 17.99
C ARG A 426 -0.44 3.99 17.84
N LEU A 427 -0.33 3.47 16.61
CA LEU A 427 0.28 2.16 16.36
C LEU A 427 1.78 2.15 16.70
N VAL A 428 2.50 3.22 16.38
CA VAL A 428 3.91 3.40 16.78
C VAL A 428 4.04 3.37 18.30
N GLU A 429 3.21 4.14 19.01
CA GLU A 429 3.18 4.18 20.47
C GLU A 429 2.90 2.79 21.06
N LEU A 430 1.86 2.10 20.57
CA LEU A 430 1.49 0.77 21.04
C LEU A 430 2.68 -0.20 20.94
N PHE A 431 3.32 -0.26 19.77
CA PHE A 431 4.44 -1.17 19.52
C PHE A 431 5.65 -0.81 20.38
N ASN A 432 6.00 0.47 20.45
CA ASN A 432 7.14 0.95 21.24
C ASN A 432 6.94 0.72 22.75
N ASN A 433 5.73 0.90 23.27
CA ASN A 433 5.41 0.74 24.68
C ASN A 433 5.32 -0.73 25.13
N THR A 434 4.80 -1.59 24.25
CA THR A 434 4.53 -3.00 24.59
C THR A 434 5.65 -3.93 24.18
N GLY A 435 6.43 -3.59 23.15
CA GLY A 435 7.47 -4.47 22.60
C GLY A 435 6.98 -5.42 21.52
N LEU A 436 5.80 -5.19 20.93
CA LEU A 436 5.26 -5.98 19.82
C LEU A 436 6.27 -6.09 18.66
N ARG A 437 6.21 -7.22 17.96
CA ARG A 437 7.20 -7.66 16.97
C ARG A 437 6.59 -8.16 15.66
N GLN A 438 5.26 -8.18 15.54
CA GLN A 438 4.59 -8.53 14.29
C GLN A 438 3.25 -7.79 14.12
N ILE A 439 2.96 -7.36 12.89
CA ILE A 439 1.69 -6.73 12.49
C ILE A 439 1.26 -7.22 11.11
N SER A 440 -0.06 -7.24 10.87
CA SER A 440 -0.62 -7.24 9.52
C SER A 440 -1.32 -5.93 9.28
N PHE A 441 -0.86 -5.15 8.30
CA PHE A 441 -1.57 -3.95 7.85
C PHE A 441 -2.81 -4.35 7.04
N ASP A 442 -3.79 -4.97 7.68
CA ASP A 442 -5.08 -5.29 7.06
C ASP A 442 -5.98 -4.03 7.05
N GLY A 443 -6.97 -3.99 6.15
CA GLY A 443 -7.77 -2.80 5.91
C GLY A 443 -6.96 -1.62 5.34
N LEU A 444 -5.76 -1.86 4.79
CA LEU A 444 -4.87 -0.83 4.28
C LEU A 444 -5.49 -0.06 3.10
N GLU A 445 -6.40 -0.68 2.35
CA GLU A 445 -7.21 0.00 1.32
C GLU A 445 -8.07 1.14 1.88
N GLY A 446 -8.26 1.20 3.21
CA GLY A 446 -8.84 2.37 3.87
C GLY A 446 -8.03 3.65 3.64
N CYS A 447 -6.72 3.57 3.40
CA CYS A 447 -5.86 4.73 3.18
C CYS A 447 -6.23 5.50 1.90
N GLU A 448 -6.73 4.80 0.88
CA GLU A 448 -7.22 5.40 -0.38
C GLU A 448 -8.36 6.39 -0.14
N ARG A 449 -9.16 6.19 0.92
CA ARG A 449 -10.33 7.04 1.23
C ARG A 449 -9.96 8.47 1.58
N THR A 450 -8.71 8.74 1.95
CA THR A 450 -8.22 10.11 2.19
C THR A 450 -8.35 11.00 0.96
N GLY A 451 -8.34 10.42 -0.25
CA GLY A 451 -8.32 11.14 -1.53
C GLY A 451 -6.92 11.33 -2.12
N HIS A 452 -5.87 10.79 -1.49
CA HIS A 452 -4.48 10.89 -1.95
C HIS A 452 -3.95 9.55 -2.53
N GLY A 453 -4.86 8.66 -2.92
CA GLY A 453 -4.53 7.40 -3.59
C GLY A 453 -3.49 6.53 -2.88
N ILE A 454 -2.55 6.01 -3.66
CA ILE A 454 -1.49 5.11 -3.21
C ILE A 454 -0.48 5.82 -2.30
N TYR A 455 -0.26 7.13 -2.47
CA TYR A 455 0.64 7.87 -1.58
C TYR A 455 0.19 7.78 -0.11
N ALA A 456 -1.11 7.80 0.18
CA ALA A 456 -1.61 7.63 1.54
C ALA A 456 -1.20 6.27 2.15
N HIS A 457 -1.18 5.20 1.34
CA HIS A 457 -0.70 3.89 1.77
C HIS A 457 0.79 3.95 2.13
N HIS A 458 1.58 4.54 1.21
CA HIS A 458 3.03 4.68 1.38
C HIS A 458 3.35 5.46 2.65
N ARG A 459 2.69 6.61 2.84
CA ARG A 459 2.87 7.49 4.00
C ARG A 459 2.54 6.77 5.31
N PHE A 460 1.37 6.15 5.40
CA PHE A 460 0.90 5.49 6.62
C PHE A 460 1.85 4.38 7.08
N VAL A 461 2.22 3.46 6.17
CA VAL A 461 3.11 2.34 6.50
C VAL A 461 4.53 2.84 6.77
N LYS A 462 5.04 3.81 6.00
CA LYS A 462 6.37 4.39 6.23
C LYS A 462 6.45 5.08 7.59
N GLN A 463 5.42 5.83 7.98
CA GLN A 463 5.38 6.48 9.30
C GLN A 463 5.44 5.47 10.44
N CYS A 464 4.72 4.35 10.32
CA CYS A 464 4.81 3.26 11.29
C CYS A 464 6.22 2.67 11.34
N PHE A 465 6.77 2.32 10.17
CA PHE A 465 8.11 1.74 10.05
C PHE A 465 9.22 2.64 10.61
N ASP A 466 9.22 3.92 10.25
CA ASP A 466 10.21 4.90 10.73
C ASP A 466 10.08 5.16 12.24
N GLY A 467 8.88 5.01 12.80
CA GLY A 467 8.57 5.29 14.20
C GLY A 467 8.91 4.16 15.16
N TRP A 468 8.99 2.92 14.69
CA TRP A 468 9.32 1.77 15.54
C TRP A 468 10.81 1.73 15.90
N ASN A 469 11.10 1.49 17.18
CA ASN A 469 12.47 1.39 17.70
C ASN A 469 13.00 -0.06 17.76
N MET A 470 12.24 -1.00 17.19
CA MET A 470 12.55 -2.42 17.14
C MET A 470 12.27 -2.99 15.74
N GLU A 471 12.82 -4.16 15.49
CA GLU A 471 12.49 -4.97 14.32
C GLU A 471 11.02 -5.42 14.38
N VAL A 472 10.24 -5.24 13.30
CA VAL A 472 8.84 -5.67 13.24
C VAL A 472 8.59 -6.44 11.94
N VAL A 473 8.20 -7.71 12.07
CA VAL A 473 7.69 -8.50 10.95
C VAL A 473 6.35 -7.91 10.53
N ASN A 474 6.23 -7.49 9.29
CA ASN A 474 4.99 -6.94 8.79
C ASN A 474 4.61 -7.49 7.41
N ASP A 475 3.30 -7.66 7.24
CA ASP A 475 2.61 -7.89 5.96
C ASP A 475 1.44 -6.90 5.84
N ALA A 476 0.66 -6.98 4.76
CA ALA A 476 -0.47 -6.08 4.51
C ALA A 476 -1.53 -6.74 3.61
N SER A 477 -2.70 -6.12 3.48
CA SER A 477 -3.72 -6.52 2.50
C SER A 477 -3.30 -6.24 1.04
N ARG A 478 -2.25 -5.46 0.81
CA ARG A 478 -1.72 -5.10 -0.52
C ARG A 478 -0.20 -4.99 -0.53
N LEU A 479 0.44 -5.45 -1.61
CA LEU A 479 1.85 -5.19 -1.89
C LEU A 479 1.95 -4.12 -2.98
N LEU A 480 2.56 -2.99 -2.65
CA LEU A 480 2.75 -1.84 -3.53
C LEU A 480 4.25 -1.63 -3.78
N HIS A 481 4.62 -1.05 -4.93
CA HIS A 481 6.01 -0.94 -5.37
C HIS A 481 6.95 -0.33 -4.32
N TYR A 482 6.64 0.86 -3.79
CA TYR A 482 7.45 1.49 -2.75
C TYR A 482 7.42 0.72 -1.42
N LEU A 483 6.27 0.13 -1.09
CA LEU A 483 6.11 -0.66 0.14
C LEU A 483 6.77 -2.04 0.07
N TRP A 484 7.18 -2.50 -1.11
CA TRP A 484 8.04 -3.67 -1.22
C TRP A 484 9.29 -3.50 -0.37
N HIS A 485 9.88 -2.30 -0.30
CA HIS A 485 11.05 -2.02 0.53
C HIS A 485 10.78 -2.16 2.05
N VAL A 486 9.53 -1.96 2.48
CA VAL A 486 9.15 -1.97 3.91
C VAL A 486 8.63 -3.33 4.36
N HIS A 487 7.78 -3.96 3.54
CA HIS A 487 7.08 -5.18 3.94
C HIS A 487 8.04 -6.36 4.00
N THR A 488 7.93 -7.16 5.07
CA THR A 488 8.79 -8.32 5.25
C THR A 488 8.29 -9.54 4.47
N ARG A 489 6.97 -9.67 4.34
CA ARG A 489 6.27 -10.79 3.67
C ARG A 489 4.84 -10.41 3.32
N MET A 490 4.12 -11.31 2.65
CA MET A 490 2.67 -11.25 2.42
C MET A 490 2.10 -12.63 2.70
N ASN A 491 1.16 -12.73 3.65
CA ASN A 491 0.60 -14.02 4.08
C ASN A 491 -0.87 -14.18 3.70
N TRP A 492 -1.21 -13.94 2.44
CA TRP A 492 -2.57 -13.99 1.92
C TRP A 492 -3.12 -15.41 1.79
N GLY A 493 -4.41 -15.57 2.08
CA GLY A 493 -5.11 -16.85 1.98
C GLY A 493 -5.78 -17.20 3.30
N GLU A 494 -6.90 -16.55 3.60
CA GLU A 494 -7.68 -16.78 4.81
C GLU A 494 -8.46 -18.11 4.72
N PRO A 495 -8.64 -18.84 5.84
CA PRO A 495 -9.18 -20.20 5.81
C PRO A 495 -10.72 -20.24 5.94
N TRP A 496 -11.42 -19.13 5.75
CA TRP A 496 -12.82 -18.97 6.18
C TRP A 496 -13.78 -19.96 5.49
N GLY A 497 -14.48 -20.75 6.31
CA GLY A 497 -15.63 -21.55 5.90
C GLY A 497 -15.32 -22.76 4.99
N ALA A 498 -14.06 -23.17 4.85
CA ALA A 498 -13.67 -24.25 3.94
C ALA A 498 -12.77 -25.30 4.59
N ALA A 499 -12.71 -26.49 4.00
CA ALA A 499 -11.73 -27.50 4.40
C ALA A 499 -10.30 -27.05 4.08
N MET A 500 -9.30 -27.51 4.86
CA MET A 500 -7.91 -27.05 4.74
C MET A 500 -7.34 -27.16 3.31
N ARG A 501 -7.71 -28.22 2.58
CA ARG A 501 -7.23 -28.48 1.21
C ARG A 501 -8.06 -27.81 0.13
N GLU A 502 -9.18 -27.21 0.49
CA GLU A 502 -10.13 -26.60 -0.43
C GLU A 502 -10.09 -25.07 -0.34
N GLY A 503 -9.88 -24.54 0.87
CA GLY A 503 -9.86 -23.11 1.16
C GLY A 503 -8.71 -22.38 0.47
N GLN A 504 -9.04 -21.64 -0.59
CA GLN A 504 -8.13 -20.78 -1.35
C GLN A 504 -6.87 -21.50 -1.90
N THR A 505 -6.89 -22.82 -2.07
CA THR A 505 -5.69 -23.60 -2.45
C THR A 505 -5.05 -23.11 -3.76
N GLU A 506 -5.85 -22.93 -4.81
CA GLU A 506 -5.33 -22.43 -6.09
C GLU A 506 -4.77 -21.00 -5.97
N TYR A 507 -5.42 -20.16 -5.17
CA TYR A 507 -4.98 -18.78 -4.93
C TYR A 507 -3.61 -18.75 -4.22
N ARG A 508 -3.44 -19.56 -3.17
CA ARG A 508 -2.15 -19.69 -2.46
C ARG A 508 -1.02 -20.15 -3.38
N PHE A 509 -1.29 -21.10 -4.28
CA PHE A 509 -0.30 -21.59 -5.23
C PHE A 509 0.06 -20.55 -6.29
N LYS A 510 -0.92 -19.83 -6.83
CA LYS A 510 -0.68 -18.70 -7.74
C LYS A 510 0.17 -17.60 -7.08
N ASN A 511 -0.03 -17.35 -5.79
CA ASN A 511 0.77 -16.38 -5.05
C ASN A 511 2.26 -16.78 -4.99
N GLN A 512 2.62 -18.06 -5.05
CA GLN A 512 4.03 -18.48 -5.00
C GLN A 512 4.79 -18.03 -6.26
N GLU A 513 4.18 -18.19 -7.43
CA GLU A 513 4.73 -17.67 -8.68
C GLU A 513 4.82 -16.14 -8.65
N TYR A 514 3.80 -15.46 -8.11
CA TYR A 514 3.83 -14.01 -7.92
C TYR A 514 4.99 -13.55 -7.03
N PHE A 515 5.20 -14.19 -5.88
CA PHE A 515 6.33 -13.87 -4.99
C PHE A 515 7.69 -14.13 -5.64
N GLU A 516 7.82 -15.20 -6.43
CA GLU A 516 9.03 -15.49 -7.20
C GLU A 516 9.35 -14.42 -8.24
N ARG A 517 8.35 -14.03 -9.04
CA ARG A 517 8.49 -12.97 -10.03
C ARG A 517 8.82 -11.63 -9.39
N ASN A 518 8.33 -11.39 -8.17
CA ASN A 518 8.55 -10.15 -7.42
C ASN A 518 9.72 -10.21 -6.42
N LEU A 519 10.57 -11.24 -6.47
CA LEU A 519 11.74 -11.39 -5.60
C LEU A 519 11.41 -11.25 -4.10
N PHE A 520 10.24 -11.75 -3.68
CA PHE A 520 9.68 -11.47 -2.38
C PHE A 520 9.61 -12.73 -1.50
N PRO A 521 9.82 -12.63 -0.17
CA PRO A 521 9.71 -13.77 0.74
C PRO A 521 8.33 -14.45 0.67
N ARG A 522 8.34 -15.79 0.62
CA ARG A 522 7.15 -16.60 0.36
C ARG A 522 6.44 -17.03 1.64
N MET A 523 5.12 -16.91 1.63
CA MET A 523 4.22 -17.49 2.62
C MET A 523 3.04 -18.17 1.91
N MET A 524 2.46 -19.18 2.55
CA MET A 524 1.35 -19.98 2.02
C MET A 524 -0.04 -19.54 2.52
N GLY A 525 -0.12 -18.45 3.28
CA GLY A 525 -1.36 -17.98 3.87
C GLY A 525 -1.66 -18.63 5.22
N TRP A 526 -2.94 -18.55 5.60
CA TRP A 526 -3.44 -18.99 6.90
C TRP A 526 -4.14 -20.34 6.77
N PHE A 527 -3.81 -21.30 7.62
CA PHE A 527 -4.48 -22.60 7.67
C PHE A 527 -5.16 -22.74 9.01
N GLN A 528 -6.42 -23.21 9.01
CA GLN A 528 -7.16 -23.38 10.24
C GLN A 528 -6.95 -24.78 10.84
N LEU A 529 -6.48 -24.80 12.09
CA LEU A 529 -6.59 -25.94 12.99
C LEU A 529 -7.97 -25.88 13.64
N ARG A 530 -8.81 -26.89 13.41
CA ARG A 530 -10.19 -26.88 13.91
C ARG A 530 -10.65 -28.21 14.48
N LEU A 531 -11.58 -28.11 15.40
CA LEU A 531 -12.48 -29.20 15.76
C LEU A 531 -13.57 -29.36 14.69
N ALA A 532 -14.26 -30.49 14.70
CA ALA A 532 -15.40 -30.70 13.82
C ALA A 532 -16.51 -29.68 14.14
N SER A 533 -17.04 -29.01 13.12
CA SER A 533 -18.08 -28.00 13.27
C SER A 533 -18.96 -27.93 12.01
N GLY A 534 -20.26 -28.13 12.18
CA GLY A 534 -21.21 -28.20 11.07
C GLY A 534 -20.83 -29.32 10.10
N ASP A 535 -20.72 -28.97 8.82
CA ASP A 535 -20.33 -29.90 7.74
C ASP A 535 -18.80 -30.06 7.58
N LEU A 536 -18.01 -29.36 8.40
CA LEU A 536 -16.55 -29.44 8.35
C LEU A 536 -16.01 -30.42 9.39
N GLU A 537 -15.28 -31.42 8.92
CA GLU A 537 -14.53 -32.34 9.79
C GLU A 537 -13.37 -31.63 10.50
N SER A 538 -12.94 -32.18 11.63
CA SER A 538 -11.75 -31.73 12.36
C SER A 538 -10.50 -31.87 11.50
N THR A 539 -9.54 -30.97 11.68
CA THR A 539 -8.22 -31.07 11.02
C THR A 539 -7.55 -32.38 11.40
N THR A 540 -7.14 -33.16 10.40
CA THR A 540 -6.48 -34.45 10.60
C THR A 540 -4.96 -34.33 10.55
N LEU A 541 -4.24 -35.34 11.04
CA LEU A 541 -2.78 -35.43 10.85
C LEU A 541 -2.39 -35.41 9.37
N ASN A 542 -3.19 -36.05 8.51
CA ASN A 542 -2.94 -36.06 7.07
C ASN A 542 -3.05 -34.65 6.46
N ASP A 543 -3.94 -33.80 6.98
CA ASP A 543 -4.05 -32.40 6.53
C ASP A 543 -2.82 -31.59 6.92
N ILE A 544 -2.31 -31.78 8.13
CA ILE A 544 -1.07 -31.15 8.59
C ILE A 544 0.13 -31.61 7.75
N GLU A 545 0.28 -32.92 7.51
CA GLU A 545 1.34 -33.45 6.64
C GLU A 545 1.24 -32.90 5.22
N TRP A 546 0.02 -32.79 4.67
CA TRP A 546 -0.20 -32.18 3.37
C TRP A 546 0.25 -30.72 3.36
N MET A 547 -0.21 -29.90 4.32
CA MET A 547 0.15 -28.48 4.44
C MET A 547 1.67 -28.31 4.55
N LEU A 548 2.31 -29.05 5.45
CA LEU A 548 3.77 -29.00 5.66
C LEU A 548 4.53 -29.42 4.40
N SER A 549 4.06 -30.43 3.66
CA SER A 549 4.69 -30.85 2.41
C SER A 549 4.65 -29.76 1.34
N LYS A 550 3.56 -28.99 1.26
CA LYS A 550 3.43 -27.87 0.32
C LYS A 550 4.32 -26.70 0.74
N CYS A 551 4.31 -26.35 2.02
CA CYS A 551 5.17 -25.30 2.56
C CYS A 551 6.66 -25.60 2.30
N ALA A 552 7.09 -26.84 2.56
CA ALA A 552 8.46 -27.28 2.29
C ALA A 552 8.80 -27.26 0.78
N GLY A 553 7.88 -27.70 -0.08
CA GLY A 553 8.10 -27.73 -1.53
C GLY A 553 8.23 -26.33 -2.17
N PHE A 554 7.58 -25.32 -1.61
CA PHE A 554 7.64 -23.93 -2.10
C PHE A 554 8.65 -23.04 -1.36
N ASP A 555 9.31 -23.58 -0.32
CA ASP A 555 10.16 -22.80 0.60
C ASP A 555 9.41 -21.59 1.21
N ALA A 556 8.23 -21.89 1.77
CA ALA A 556 7.27 -20.90 2.25
C ALA A 556 6.82 -21.19 3.69
N GLY A 557 6.69 -20.13 4.49
CA GLY A 557 6.07 -20.20 5.82
C GLY A 557 4.55 -20.22 5.75
N PHE A 558 3.89 -20.32 6.90
CA PHE A 558 2.42 -20.29 7.01
C PHE A 558 1.96 -19.71 8.36
N ALA A 559 0.71 -19.26 8.42
CA ALA A 559 0.04 -19.04 9.69
C ALA A 559 -0.83 -20.25 10.03
N LEU A 560 -0.79 -20.71 11.28
CA LEU A 560 -1.73 -21.69 11.80
C LEU A 560 -2.74 -20.96 12.69
N PHE A 561 -4.00 -20.92 12.28
CA PHE A 561 -5.09 -20.29 13.02
C PHE A 561 -5.80 -21.35 13.87
N SER A 562 -5.82 -21.18 15.19
CA SER A 562 -6.44 -22.12 16.12
C SER A 562 -7.72 -21.59 16.74
#